data_AF-A0A0A2A9U3-F1
#
_entry.id   AF-A0A0A2A9U3-F1
#
_cell.length_a   1.000
_cell.length_b   1.000
_cell.length_c   1.000
_cell.angle_alpha   90.00
_cell.angle_beta   90.00
_cell.angle_gamma   90.00
#
_symmetry.space_group_name_H-M   'P 1'
#
loop_
_entity.id
_entity.type
_entity.pdbx_description
1 polymer ?
#
loop_
_entity_poly.entity_id
_entity_poly.type
_entity_poly.pdbx_seq_one_letter_code
_entity_poly.pdbx_strand_id
1 'polypeptide(L)'
;MKKKFLIIIIFIFSFNSISSAEVKNEKEAAKFLNFYCLELVKTIESSYYEQVEAAKINNWETFMKKGRWIMGVSEVYSNLCK
;
A
#
# COMPACT_ATOMS: atom_id res chain seq x y z
N MET A 1 27.45 35.47 -0.53
CA MET A 1 26.88 34.73 -1.69
C MET A 1 27.19 33.23 -1.69
N LYS A 2 28.41 32.78 -1.33
CA LYS A 2 28.81 31.35 -1.35
C LYS A 2 27.94 30.40 -0.50
N LYS A 3 27.51 30.81 0.69
CA LYS A 3 26.67 29.99 1.59
C LYS A 3 25.25 29.72 1.05
N LYS A 4 24.64 30.68 0.34
CA LYS A 4 23.29 30.51 -0.25
C LYS A 4 23.32 29.55 -1.46
N PHE A 5 24.41 29.57 -2.23
CA PHE A 5 24.61 28.68 -3.37
C PHE A 5 24.79 27.21 -2.93
N LEU A 6 25.45 26.99 -1.80
CA LEU A 6 25.67 25.66 -1.23
C LEU A 6 24.37 25.00 -0.76
N ILE A 7 23.43 25.79 -0.21
CA ILE A 7 22.10 25.31 0.19
C ILE A 7 21.26 24.90 -1.02
N ILE A 8 21.34 25.66 -2.13
CA ILE A 8 20.60 25.35 -3.37
C ILE A 8 21.10 24.04 -3.99
N ILE A 9 22.42 23.80 -4.00
CA ILE A 9 23.00 22.56 -4.54
C ILE A 9 22.58 21.33 -3.72
N ILE A 10 22.57 21.44 -2.39
CA ILE A 10 22.10 20.36 -1.50
C ILE A 10 20.62 20.05 -1.74
N PHE A 11 19.80 21.09 -1.95
CA PHE A 11 18.37 20.94 -2.22
C PHE A 11 18.13 20.23 -3.56
N ILE A 12 18.88 20.56 -4.62
CA ILE A 12 18.76 19.92 -5.94
C ILE A 12 19.19 18.44 -5.91
N PHE A 13 20.25 18.09 -5.16
CA PHE A 13 20.65 16.68 -5.00
C PHE A 13 19.61 15.85 -4.24
N SER A 14 18.82 16.48 -3.37
CA SER A 14 17.79 15.80 -2.57
C SER A 14 16.56 15.37 -3.38
N PHE A 15 16.33 15.95 -4.57
CA PHE A 15 15.21 15.58 -5.45
C PHE A 15 15.56 14.51 -6.50
N ASN A 16 16.84 14.16 -6.66
CA ASN A 16 17.26 13.13 -7.64
C ASN A 16 17.09 11.69 -7.13
N SER A 17 16.62 11.49 -5.90
CA SER A 17 16.28 10.17 -5.35
C SER A 17 14.81 9.79 -5.56
N ILE A 18 14.12 10.40 -6.54
CA ILE A 18 12.89 9.82 -7.08
C ILE A 18 13.30 8.56 -7.85
N SER A 19 13.55 7.50 -7.10
CA SER A 19 13.63 6.15 -7.62
C SER A 19 12.27 5.86 -8.23
N SER A 20 12.14 6.03 -9.55
CA SER A 20 11.07 5.36 -10.28
C SER A 20 11.24 3.88 -9.95
N ALA A 21 10.29 3.30 -9.23
CA ALA A 21 10.21 1.86 -9.02
C ALA A 21 9.82 1.22 -10.36
N GLU A 22 10.70 1.35 -11.34
CA GLU A 22 10.50 0.84 -12.67
C GLU A 22 10.85 -0.65 -12.64
N VAL A 23 9.86 -1.48 -12.93
CA VAL A 23 10.03 -2.94 -13.02
C VAL A 23 10.71 -3.25 -14.35
N LYS A 24 11.97 -3.68 -14.32
CA LYS A 24 12.80 -3.79 -15.54
C LYS A 24 12.79 -5.18 -16.18
N ASN A 25 12.37 -6.19 -15.44
CA ASN A 25 12.40 -7.58 -15.89
C ASN A 25 11.35 -8.43 -15.16
N GLU A 26 11.11 -9.63 -15.69
CA GLU A 26 10.13 -10.58 -15.15
C GLU A 26 10.40 -10.95 -13.69
N LYS A 27 11.67 -11.07 -13.29
CA LYS A 27 12.04 -11.38 -11.90
C LYS A 27 11.65 -10.26 -10.94
N GLU A 28 11.87 -9.01 -11.33
CA GLU A 28 11.43 -7.83 -10.58
C GLU A 28 9.90 -7.75 -10.54
N ALA A 29 9.22 -8.05 -11.65
CA ALA A 29 7.76 -8.08 -11.72
C ALA A 29 7.17 -9.12 -10.76
N ALA A 30 7.72 -10.33 -10.77
CA ALA A 30 7.30 -11.41 -9.87
C ALA A 30 7.54 -11.05 -8.40
N LYS A 31 8.69 -10.43 -8.09
CA LYS A 31 8.98 -9.95 -6.72
C LYS A 31 8.00 -8.88 -6.27
N PHE A 32 7.71 -7.91 -7.14
CA PHE A 32 6.74 -6.85 -6.89
C PHE A 32 5.34 -7.41 -6.68
N LEU A 33 4.87 -8.29 -7.57
CA LEU A 33 3.56 -8.92 -7.47
C LEU A 33 3.42 -9.71 -6.19
N ASN A 34 4.42 -10.53 -5.83
CA ASN A 34 4.38 -11.31 -4.59
C ASN A 34 4.31 -10.41 -3.34
N PHE A 35 5.11 -9.34 -3.29
CA PHE A 35 5.03 -8.35 -2.22
C PHE A 35 3.62 -7.74 -2.15
N TYR A 36 3.07 -7.30 -3.28
CA TYR A 36 1.75 -6.70 -3.34
C TYR A 36 0.64 -7.66 -2.89
N CYS A 37 0.69 -8.92 -3.31
CA CYS A 37 -0.25 -9.96 -2.89
C CYS A 37 -0.24 -10.20 -1.38
N LEU A 38 0.95 -10.19 -0.75
CA LEU A 38 1.06 -10.28 0.70
C LEU A 38 0.43 -9.08 1.42
N GLU A 39 0.63 -7.86 0.89
CA GLU A 39 0.01 -6.65 1.45
C GLU A 39 -1.51 -6.64 1.32
N LEU A 40 -2.07 -7.18 0.22
CA LEU A 40 -3.52 -7.35 0.08
C LEU A 40 -4.08 -8.31 1.14
N VAL A 41 -3.42 -9.45 1.38
CA VAL A 41 -3.85 -10.42 2.41
C VAL A 41 -3.79 -9.81 3.81
N LYS A 42 -2.70 -9.10 4.15
CA LYS A 42 -2.59 -8.38 5.43
C LYS A 42 -3.69 -7.33 5.60
N THR A 43 -4.03 -6.63 4.52
CA THR A 43 -5.11 -5.63 4.52
C THR A 43 -6.46 -6.27 4.81
N ILE A 44 -6.74 -7.44 4.21
CA ILE A 44 -7.96 -8.22 4.48
C ILE A 44 -8.00 -8.63 5.95
N GLU A 45 -6.92 -9.21 6.47
CA GLU A 45 -6.82 -9.66 7.86
C GLU A 45 -7.04 -8.51 8.86
N SER A 46 -6.32 -7.40 8.69
CA SER A 46 -6.49 -6.23 9.56
C SER A 46 -7.90 -5.67 9.51
N SER A 47 -8.51 -5.62 8.31
CA SER A 47 -9.87 -5.10 8.13
C SER A 47 -10.91 -6.03 8.75
N TYR A 48 -10.67 -7.35 8.73
CA TYR A 48 -11.52 -8.34 9.39
C TYR A 48 -11.53 -8.12 10.90
N TYR A 49 -10.37 -7.93 11.54
CA TYR A 49 -10.33 -7.66 12.97
C TYR A 49 -11.07 -6.37 13.34
N GLU A 50 -10.89 -5.30 12.57
CA GLU A 50 -11.64 -4.05 12.78
C GLU A 50 -13.15 -4.24 12.60
N GLN A 51 -13.57 -5.06 11.63
CA GLN A 51 -14.98 -5.40 11.42
C GLN A 51 -15.55 -6.16 12.64
N VAL A 52 -14.81 -7.13 13.18
CA VAL A 52 -15.20 -7.89 14.36
C VAL A 52 -15.32 -7.00 15.59
N GLU A 53 -14.36 -6.10 15.82
CA GLU A 53 -14.43 -5.14 16.93
C GLU A 53 -15.64 -4.20 16.79
N ALA A 54 -15.94 -3.74 15.57
CA ALA A 54 -17.12 -2.91 15.31
C ALA A 54 -18.43 -3.66 15.65
N ALA A 55 -18.52 -4.96 15.34
CA ALA A 55 -19.69 -5.77 15.69
C ALA A 55 -19.86 -5.89 17.21
N LYS A 56 -18.78 -6.06 17.97
CA LYS A 56 -18.83 -6.17 19.45
C LYS A 56 -19.43 -4.94 20.12
N ILE A 57 -19.24 -3.75 19.54
CA ILE A 57 -19.76 -2.48 20.06
C ILE A 57 -21.01 -1.98 19.34
N ASN A 58 -21.69 -2.83 18.55
CA ASN A 58 -22.87 -2.49 17.75
C ASN A 58 -22.67 -1.33 16.75
N ASN A 59 -21.43 -1.09 16.31
CA ASN A 59 -21.11 -0.09 15.29
C ASN A 59 -21.31 -0.67 13.88
N TRP A 60 -22.58 -0.79 13.48
CA TRP A 60 -22.96 -1.43 12.21
C TRP A 60 -22.49 -0.67 10.97
N GLU A 61 -22.37 0.66 11.05
CA GLU A 61 -21.82 1.46 9.95
C GLU A 61 -20.37 1.03 9.64
N THR A 62 -19.53 0.94 10.67
CA THR A 62 -18.13 0.52 10.52
C THR A 62 -18.04 -0.94 10.11
N PHE A 63 -18.86 -1.82 10.68
CA PHE A 63 -18.95 -3.23 10.28
C PHE A 63 -19.20 -3.37 8.77
N MET A 64 -20.21 -2.67 8.24
CA MET A 64 -20.57 -2.74 6.82
C MET A 64 -19.51 -2.08 5.93
N LYS A 65 -18.92 -0.97 6.38
CA LYS A 65 -17.82 -0.31 5.66
C LYS A 65 -16.62 -1.25 5.51
N LYS A 66 -16.20 -1.91 6.59
CA LYS A 66 -15.07 -2.85 6.57
C LYS A 66 -15.40 -4.12 5.78
N GLY A 67 -16.63 -4.62 5.85
CA GLY A 67 -17.08 -5.75 5.02
C GLY A 67 -16.99 -5.46 3.51
N ARG A 68 -17.47 -4.30 3.07
CA ARG A 68 -17.34 -3.89 1.66
C ARG A 68 -15.88 -3.70 1.24
N TRP A 69 -15.05 -3.16 2.13
CA TRP A 69 -13.63 -3.02 1.88
C TRP A 69 -12.93 -4.38 1.71
N ILE A 70 -13.19 -5.32 2.61
CA ILE A 70 -12.69 -6.71 2.52
C ILE A 70 -13.10 -7.33 1.18
N MET A 71 -14.35 -7.17 0.76
CA MET A 71 -14.84 -7.71 -0.52
C MET A 71 -14.05 -7.14 -1.70
N GLY A 72 -13.87 -5.82 -1.78
CA GLY A 72 -13.13 -5.19 -2.87
C GLY A 72 -11.66 -5.59 -2.91
N VAL A 73 -10.98 -5.65 -1.75
CA VAL A 73 -9.57 -6.09 -1.68
C VAL A 73 -9.44 -7.58 -2.05
N SER A 74 -10.40 -8.41 -1.63
CA SER A 74 -10.43 -9.84 -1.97
C SER A 74 -10.63 -10.08 -3.46
N GLU A 75 -11.45 -9.27 -4.12
CA GLU A 75 -11.64 -9.33 -5.58
C GLU A 75 -10.34 -8.99 -6.31
N VAL A 76 -9.64 -7.92 -5.91
CA VAL A 76 -8.33 -7.56 -6.45
C VAL A 76 -7.31 -8.69 -6.25
N TYR A 77 -7.25 -9.26 -5.05
CA TYR A 77 -6.37 -10.41 -4.77
C TYR A 77 -6.71 -11.61 -5.65
N SER A 78 -7.99 -11.95 -5.81
CA SER A 78 -8.41 -13.09 -6.63
C SER A 78 -8.06 -12.92 -8.12
N ASN A 79 -8.05 -11.69 -8.63
CA ASN A 79 -7.76 -11.41 -10.03
C ASN A 79 -6.26 -11.23 -10.32
N LEU A 80 -5.46 -10.83 -9.32
CA LEU A 80 -4.03 -10.55 -9.50
C LEU A 80 -3.11 -11.65 -8.98
N CYS A 81 -3.52 -12.39 -7.96
CA CYS A 81 -2.64 -13.24 -7.15
C CYS A 81 -3.00 -14.72 -7.15
N LYS A 82 -4.17 -15.10 -7.70
CA LYS A 82 -4.65 -16.48 -7.79
C LYS A 82 -4.76 -16.93 -9.24
#